data_AF-A0A3B9YL88-F1
#
_entry.id   AF-A0A3B9YL88-F1
#
_cell.length_a   1.000
_cell.length_b   1.000
_cell.length_c   1.000
_cell.angle_alpha   90.00
_cell.angle_beta   90.00
_cell.angle_gamma   90.00
#
_symmetry.space_group_name_H-M   'P 1'
#
loop_
_entity.id
_entity.type
_entity.pdbx_description
1 polymer ?
#
loop_
_entity_poly.entity_id
_entity_poly.type
_entity_poly.pdbx_seq_one_letter_code
_entity_poly.pdbx_strand_id
1 'polypeptide(L)'
;MRDLETIGLAITAAETGHLCFGTLHTQDAPSTIDRIIDVFPVHQQTQIRVQLAVTLQGVVSQILVPRADGQGRVAAREIMVMTPAISNLIREGKTHMIYGAIDTGAKFGMVPMDKALVDLVRQQLITADIAYQYAHSPKVIEQLLGYKPKNMSAELMG
;
A
#
# COMPACT_ATOMS: atom_id res chain seq x y z
N MET A 1 9.99 11.99 -1.89
CA MET A 1 11.38 11.48 -1.87
C MET A 1 11.70 10.94 -3.25
N ARG A 2 12.55 11.62 -4.03
CA ARG A 2 12.71 11.37 -5.48
C ARG A 2 14.09 10.85 -5.86
N ASP A 3 15.12 11.37 -5.21
CA ASP A 3 16.52 11.04 -5.46
C ASP A 3 17.13 10.28 -4.27
N LEU A 4 18.28 9.67 -4.55
CA LEU A 4 19.05 8.89 -3.58
C LEU A 4 19.43 9.73 -2.35
N GLU A 5 19.84 10.99 -2.56
CA GLU A 5 20.30 11.87 -1.49
C GLU A 5 19.19 12.16 -0.47
N THR A 6 18.00 12.54 -0.94
CA THR A 6 16.84 12.81 -0.09
C THR A 6 16.40 11.55 0.67
N ILE A 7 16.38 10.40 -0.01
CA ILE A 7 15.99 9.12 0.61
C ILE A 7 17.02 8.71 1.66
N GLY A 8 18.32 8.82 1.37
CA GLY A 8 19.40 8.54 2.29
C GLY A 8 19.33 9.40 3.54
N LEU A 9 19.14 10.72 3.39
CA LEU A 9 19.01 11.64 4.52
C LEU A 9 17.83 11.27 5.42
N ALA A 10 16.68 10.91 4.85
CA ALA A 10 15.50 10.51 5.62
C ALA A 10 15.75 9.22 6.41
N ILE A 11 16.43 8.23 5.82
CA ILE A 11 16.81 6.99 6.51
C ILE A 11 17.76 7.28 7.68
N THR A 12 18.79 8.11 7.46
CA THR A 12 19.75 8.50 8.52
C THR A 12 19.07 9.28 9.65
N ALA A 13 18.18 10.22 9.31
CA ALA A 13 17.42 10.97 10.31
C ALA A 13 16.52 10.04 11.15
N ALA A 14 15.86 9.07 10.51
CA ALA A 14 15.07 8.05 11.19
C ALA A 14 15.93 7.12 12.08
N GLU A 15 17.11 6.72 11.61
CA GLU A 15 18.06 5.88 12.35
C GLU A 15 18.58 6.58 13.62
N THR A 16 18.72 7.91 13.57
CA THR A 16 19.15 8.74 14.72
C THR A 16 17.99 9.14 15.65
N GLY A 17 16.78 8.60 15.44
CA GLY A 17 15.64 8.74 16.34
C GLY A 17 14.65 9.84 15.97
N HIS A 18 14.77 10.48 14.81
CA HIS A 18 13.81 11.49 14.35
C HIS A 18 12.60 10.85 13.66
N LEU A 19 11.40 11.35 13.95
CA LEU A 19 10.22 10.95 13.19
C LEU A 19 10.22 11.63 11.82
N CYS A 20 10.44 10.85 10.78
CA CYS A 20 10.52 11.33 9.40
C CYS A 20 9.25 10.98 8.62
N PHE A 21 8.70 11.96 7.91
CA PHE A 21 7.60 11.76 6.96
C PHE A 21 8.10 11.95 5.54
N GLY A 22 7.74 11.01 4.66
CA GLY A 22 8.09 11.06 3.25
C GLY A 22 6.94 10.59 2.38
N THR A 23 6.88 11.11 1.15
CA THR A 23 5.91 10.70 0.14
C THR A 23 6.61 10.09 -1.07
N LEU A 24 6.02 9.04 -1.64
CA LEU A 24 6.44 8.41 -2.89
C LEU A 24 5.21 8.24 -3.81
N HIS A 25 5.48 7.99 -5.09
CA HIS A 25 4.47 7.72 -6.11
C HIS A 25 4.35 6.22 -6.40
N THR A 26 4.15 5.43 -5.35
CA THR A 26 3.94 3.99 -5.38
C THR A 26 2.49 3.67 -5.00
N GLN A 27 2.01 2.49 -5.39
CA GLN A 27 0.59 2.14 -5.25
C GLN A 27 0.29 1.33 -4.00
N ASP A 28 1.30 0.69 -3.42
CA ASP A 28 1.15 -0.18 -2.24
C ASP A 28 2.42 -0.18 -1.37
N ALA A 29 2.31 -0.79 -0.20
CA ALA A 29 3.38 -0.89 0.77
C ALA A 29 4.61 -1.69 0.27
N PRO A 30 4.46 -2.86 -0.35
CA PRO A 30 5.61 -3.62 -0.88
C PRO A 30 6.39 -2.85 -1.95
N SER A 31 5.71 -2.28 -2.95
CA SER A 31 6.36 -1.50 -4.01
C SER A 31 7.01 -0.22 -3.47
N THR A 32 6.46 0.38 -2.40
CA THR A 32 7.09 1.51 -1.70
C THR A 32 8.45 1.12 -1.14
N ILE A 33 8.54 -0.05 -0.47
CA ILE A 33 9.79 -0.55 0.09
C ILE A 33 10.80 -0.85 -1.02
N ASP A 34 10.38 -1.59 -2.06
CA ASP A 34 11.26 -1.93 -3.18
C ASP A 34 11.76 -0.67 -3.88
N ARG A 35 10.89 0.33 -4.10
CA ARG A 35 11.28 1.60 -4.71
C ARG A 35 12.31 2.37 -3.88
N ILE A 36 12.20 2.36 -2.55
CA ILE A 36 13.19 3.00 -1.66
C ILE A 36 14.55 2.31 -1.80
N ILE A 37 14.59 0.99 -1.96
CA ILE A 37 15.83 0.23 -2.08
C ILE A 37 16.44 0.42 -3.48
N ASP A 38 15.63 0.36 -4.51
CA ASP A 38 16.07 0.32 -5.92
C ASP A 38 16.68 1.63 -6.42
N VAL A 39 16.47 2.75 -5.72
CA VAL A 39 17.18 4.00 -6.07
C VAL A 39 18.66 3.96 -5.72
N PHE A 40 19.09 3.02 -4.85
CA PHE A 40 20.48 2.88 -4.45
C PHE A 40 21.25 1.93 -5.38
N PRO A 41 22.56 2.16 -5.59
CA PRO A 41 23.42 1.22 -6.30
C PRO A 41 23.38 -0.18 -5.69
N VAL A 42 23.47 -1.22 -6.53
CA VAL A 42 23.33 -2.64 -6.13
C VAL A 42 24.17 -3.02 -4.91
N HIS A 43 25.39 -2.50 -4.80
CA HIS A 43 26.29 -2.79 -3.68
C HIS A 43 25.83 -2.21 -2.33
N GLN A 44 24.94 -1.20 -2.34
CA GLN A 44 24.37 -0.56 -1.13
C GLN A 44 22.99 -1.09 -0.77
N GLN A 45 22.27 -1.72 -1.70
CA GLN A 45 20.87 -2.13 -1.51
C GLN A 45 20.69 -3.06 -0.30
N THR A 46 21.62 -3.98 -0.06
CA THR A 46 21.57 -4.86 1.12
C THR A 46 21.65 -4.07 2.43
N GLN A 47 22.53 -3.06 2.50
CA GLN A 47 22.64 -2.21 3.68
C GLN A 47 21.36 -1.39 3.89
N ILE A 48 20.85 -0.75 2.84
CA ILE A 48 19.63 0.06 2.88
C ILE A 48 18.43 -0.78 3.31
N ARG A 49 18.33 -2.01 2.81
CA ARG A 49 17.30 -2.97 3.20
C ARG A 49 17.33 -3.27 4.70
N VAL A 50 18.52 -3.50 5.26
CA VAL A 50 18.69 -3.76 6.70
C VAL A 50 18.34 -2.53 7.53
N GLN A 51 18.78 -1.33 7.12
CA GLN A 51 18.43 -0.07 7.80
C GLN A 51 16.92 0.17 7.78
N LEU A 52 16.29 0.07 6.60
CA LEU A 52 14.86 0.28 6.44
C LEU A 52 14.03 -0.69 7.28
N ALA A 53 14.46 -1.95 7.40
CA ALA A 53 13.79 -2.93 8.25
C ALA A 53 13.78 -2.58 9.74
N VAL A 54 14.64 -1.66 10.19
CA VAL A 54 14.72 -1.18 11.57
C VAL A 54 14.03 0.18 11.72
N THR A 55 14.17 1.07 10.74
CA THR A 55 13.73 2.47 10.86
C THR A 55 12.30 2.72 10.38
N LEU A 56 11.81 1.96 9.40
CA LEU A 56 10.45 2.13 8.86
C LEU A 56 9.40 1.89 9.95
N GLN A 57 8.44 2.80 10.10
CA GLN A 57 7.34 2.65 11.09
C GLN A 57 6.04 2.17 10.45
N GLY A 58 5.82 2.49 9.17
CA GLY A 58 4.65 2.07 8.43
C GLY A 58 4.58 2.74 7.06
N VAL A 59 3.66 2.27 6.24
CA VAL A 59 3.35 2.83 4.92
C VAL A 59 1.84 2.99 4.81
N VAL A 60 1.42 4.15 4.30
CA VAL A 60 0.02 4.42 3.95
C VAL A 60 -0.04 4.66 2.46
N SER A 61 -0.68 3.74 1.73
CA SER A 61 -0.85 3.82 0.29
C SER A 61 -2.27 4.28 0.01
N GLN A 62 -2.44 5.33 -0.79
CA GLN A 62 -3.75 5.95 -1.02
C GLN A 62 -4.10 5.98 -2.49
N ILE A 63 -5.34 5.61 -2.80
CA ILE A 63 -5.96 5.84 -4.11
C ILE A 63 -7.23 6.66 -3.94
N LEU A 64 -7.47 7.59 -4.87
CA LEU A 64 -8.69 8.39 -4.91
C LEU A 64 -9.64 7.80 -5.94
N VAL A 65 -10.78 7.31 -5.46
CA VAL A 65 -11.81 6.66 -6.28
C VAL A 65 -13.05 7.56 -6.40
N PRO A 66 -13.75 7.55 -7.55
CA PRO A 66 -14.96 8.35 -7.73
C PRO A 66 -16.05 7.94 -6.75
N ARG A 67 -16.76 8.93 -6.19
CA ARG A 67 -17.90 8.67 -5.29
C ARG A 67 -19.13 8.23 -6.07
N ALA A 68 -19.97 7.41 -5.44
CA ALA A 68 -21.22 6.91 -6.02
C ALA A 68 -22.23 8.03 -6.33
N ASP A 69 -22.16 9.15 -5.59
CA ASP A 69 -23.01 10.34 -5.79
C ASP A 69 -22.54 11.24 -6.94
N GLY A 70 -21.43 10.91 -7.60
CA GLY A 70 -20.82 11.72 -8.67
C GLY A 70 -20.15 13.01 -8.17
N GLN A 71 -20.17 13.29 -6.86
CA GLN A 71 -19.68 14.54 -6.27
C GLN A 71 -18.27 14.36 -5.70
N GLY A 72 -17.29 14.30 -6.60
CA GLY A 72 -15.87 14.25 -6.25
C GLY A 72 -15.36 12.83 -6.01
N ARG A 73 -14.36 12.70 -5.13
CA ARG A 73 -13.64 11.45 -4.88
C ARG A 73 -13.51 11.17 -3.39
N VAL A 74 -13.37 9.91 -3.05
CA VAL A 74 -13.06 9.43 -1.69
C VAL A 74 -11.76 8.62 -1.70
N ALA A 75 -11.01 8.70 -0.61
CA ALA A 75 -9.74 7.99 -0.48
C ALA A 75 -9.96 6.57 0.06
N ALA A 76 -9.55 5.56 -0.70
CA ALA A 76 -9.27 4.23 -0.17
C ALA A 76 -7.79 4.19 0.26
N ARG A 77 -7.52 3.59 1.42
CA ARG A 77 -6.19 3.58 2.04
C ARG A 77 -5.80 2.19 2.47
N GLU A 78 -4.71 1.70 1.91
CA GLU A 78 -3.96 0.58 2.48
C GLU A 78 -3.08 1.11 3.62
N ILE A 79 -3.04 0.39 4.72
CA ILE A 79 -2.24 0.71 5.89
C ILE A 79 -1.39 -0.51 6.23
N MET A 80 -0.07 -0.34 6.16
CA MET A 80 0.91 -1.30 6.65
C MET A 80 1.63 -0.69 7.85
N VAL A 81 1.66 -1.44 8.95
CA VAL A 81 2.35 -1.05 10.19
C VAL A 81 3.57 -1.93 10.37
N MET A 82 4.68 -1.36 10.81
CA MET A 82 5.89 -2.13 11.00
C MET A 82 5.74 -3.15 12.13
N THR A 83 6.03 -4.42 11.85
CA THR A 83 6.05 -5.52 12.84
C THR A 83 7.36 -6.30 12.74
N PRO A 84 7.74 -7.10 13.76
CA PRO A 84 8.90 -7.98 13.67
C PRO A 84 8.86 -8.93 12.44
N ALA A 85 7.66 -9.41 12.08
CA ALA A 85 7.48 -10.26 10.90
C ALA A 85 7.79 -9.51 9.60
N ILE A 86 7.22 -8.32 9.41
CA ILE A 86 7.51 -7.49 8.23
C ILE A 86 8.99 -7.08 8.20
N SER A 87 9.59 -6.81 9.36
CA SER A 87 11.01 -6.47 9.49
C SER A 87 11.91 -7.58 8.95
N ASN A 88 11.57 -8.83 9.29
CA ASN A 88 12.27 -9.98 8.76
C ASN A 88 12.04 -10.17 7.26
N LEU A 89 10.81 -9.97 6.77
CA LEU A 89 10.52 -10.05 5.33
C LEU A 89 11.32 -9.02 4.53
N ILE A 90 11.46 -7.79 5.03
CA ILE A 90 12.29 -6.75 4.40
C ILE A 90 13.75 -7.19 4.41
N ARG A 91 14.31 -7.61 5.56
CA ARG A 91 15.71 -8.07 5.68
C ARG A 91 16.04 -9.22 4.71
N GLU A 92 15.13 -10.17 4.56
CA GLU A 92 15.30 -11.34 3.67
C GLU A 92 15.02 -11.04 2.19
N GLY A 93 14.58 -9.82 1.85
CA GLY A 93 14.21 -9.46 0.48
C GLY A 93 12.93 -10.13 -0.02
N LYS A 94 12.05 -10.55 0.89
CA LYS A 94 10.77 -11.19 0.58
C LYS A 94 9.61 -10.20 0.65
N THR A 95 9.77 -9.03 0.02
CA THR A 95 8.80 -7.92 0.05
C THR A 95 7.43 -8.32 -0.51
N HIS A 96 7.38 -9.19 -1.52
CA HIS A 96 6.13 -9.77 -2.03
C HIS A 96 5.30 -10.54 -0.98
N MET A 97 5.90 -11.04 0.10
CA MET A 97 5.14 -11.72 1.17
C MET A 97 4.44 -10.74 2.12
N ILE A 98 4.72 -9.43 2.01
CA ILE A 98 4.14 -8.40 2.89
C ILE A 98 2.64 -8.24 2.63
N TYR A 99 2.13 -8.49 1.42
CA TYR A 99 0.68 -8.47 1.15
C TYR A 99 -0.09 -9.39 2.13
N GLY A 100 0.35 -10.65 2.27
CA GLY A 100 -0.27 -11.60 3.21
C GLY A 100 -0.11 -11.21 4.68
N ALA A 101 0.98 -10.50 5.02
CA ALA A 101 1.17 -9.95 6.36
C ALA A 101 0.19 -8.81 6.67
N ILE A 102 -0.11 -7.96 5.68
CA ILE A 102 -1.13 -6.90 5.78
C ILE A 102 -2.52 -7.51 5.90
N ASP A 103 -2.84 -8.53 5.08
CA ASP A 103 -4.14 -9.24 5.09
C ASP A 103 -4.49 -9.82 6.45
N THR A 104 -3.49 -10.35 7.16
CA THR A 104 -3.66 -10.95 8.49
C THR A 104 -3.31 -10.00 9.63
N GLY A 105 -2.95 -8.75 9.32
CA GLY A 105 -2.39 -7.75 10.23
C GLY A 105 -3.41 -6.88 10.95
N ALA A 106 -4.71 -7.16 10.86
CA ALA A 106 -5.78 -6.31 11.40
C ALA A 106 -5.60 -5.96 12.89
N LYS A 107 -5.09 -6.91 13.71
CA LYS A 107 -4.81 -6.68 15.14
C LYS A 107 -3.75 -5.61 15.41
N PHE A 108 -2.93 -5.29 14.41
CA PHE A 108 -1.92 -4.23 14.47
C PHE A 108 -2.41 -2.93 13.80
N GLY A 109 -3.69 -2.85 13.42
CA GLY A 109 -4.26 -1.70 12.71
C GLY A 109 -3.97 -1.68 11.21
N MET A 110 -3.49 -2.79 10.64
CA MET A 110 -3.29 -2.88 9.19
C MET A 110 -4.62 -3.00 8.44
N VAL A 111 -4.66 -2.43 7.25
CA VAL A 111 -5.84 -2.43 6.38
C VAL A 111 -5.38 -2.74 4.96
N PRO A 112 -5.78 -3.89 4.37
CA PRO A 112 -5.54 -4.16 2.96
C PRO A 112 -6.31 -3.20 2.05
N MET A 113 -5.76 -2.87 0.87
CA MET A 113 -6.43 -1.98 -0.09
C MET A 113 -7.83 -2.49 -0.47
N ASP A 114 -7.94 -3.79 -0.80
CA ASP A 114 -9.20 -4.40 -1.21
C ASP A 114 -10.26 -4.35 -0.11
N LYS A 115 -9.83 -4.49 1.15
CA LYS A 115 -10.71 -4.34 2.31
C LYS A 115 -11.18 -2.90 2.47
N ALA A 116 -10.29 -1.92 2.30
CA ALA A 116 -10.64 -0.50 2.34
C ALA A 116 -11.66 -0.14 1.25
N LEU A 117 -11.50 -0.65 0.03
CA LEU A 117 -12.45 -0.47 -1.06
C LEU A 117 -13.82 -1.07 -0.72
N VAL A 118 -13.86 -2.31 -0.22
CA VAL A 118 -15.12 -2.95 0.21
C VAL A 118 -15.81 -2.19 1.34
N ASP A 119 -15.05 -1.63 2.27
CA ASP A 119 -15.63 -0.84 3.36
C ASP A 119 -16.27 0.46 2.83
N LEU A 120 -15.70 1.10 1.81
CA LEU A 120 -16.33 2.23 1.13
C LEU A 120 -17.61 1.84 0.39
N VAL A 121 -17.68 0.64 -0.19
CA VAL A 121 -18.92 0.10 -0.81
C VAL A 121 -19.99 -0.10 0.25
N ARG A 122 -19.64 -0.72 1.38
CA ARG A 122 -20.57 -0.96 2.50
C ARG A 122 -21.09 0.33 3.12
N GLN A 123 -20.28 1.40 3.08
CA GLN A 123 -20.67 2.76 3.48
C GLN A 123 -21.45 3.52 2.40
N GLN A 124 -21.71 2.91 1.23
CA GLN A 124 -22.38 3.51 0.07
C GLN A 124 -21.66 4.75 -0.50
N LEU A 125 -20.35 4.88 -0.23
CA LEU A 125 -19.55 5.99 -0.74
C LEU A 125 -19.06 5.75 -2.17
N ILE A 126 -18.90 4.49 -2.57
CA ILE A 126 -18.54 4.08 -3.93
C ILE A 126 -19.41 2.89 -4.35
N THR A 127 -19.51 2.64 -5.66
CA THR A 127 -20.20 1.45 -6.17
C THR A 127 -19.31 0.22 -6.10
N ALA A 128 -19.91 -0.97 -6.10
CA ALA A 128 -19.17 -2.24 -6.14
C ALA A 128 -18.29 -2.37 -7.40
N ASP A 129 -18.73 -1.80 -8.52
CA ASP A 129 -17.96 -1.80 -9.78
C ASP A 129 -16.70 -0.94 -9.65
N ILE A 130 -16.79 0.22 -9.00
CA ILE A 130 -15.62 1.05 -8.69
C ILE A 130 -14.64 0.30 -7.79
N ALA A 131 -15.13 -0.37 -6.74
CA ALA A 131 -14.25 -1.18 -5.90
C ALA A 131 -13.55 -2.30 -6.70
N TYR A 132 -14.27 -2.97 -7.61
CA TYR A 132 -13.73 -4.02 -8.45
C TYR A 132 -12.66 -3.52 -9.44
N GLN A 133 -12.87 -2.35 -10.05
CA GLN A 133 -11.94 -1.74 -11.00
C GLN A 133 -10.62 -1.32 -10.37
N TYR A 134 -10.64 -0.87 -9.12
CA TYR A 134 -9.48 -0.35 -8.40
C TYR A 134 -8.84 -1.37 -7.45
N ALA A 135 -9.35 -2.59 -7.40
CA ALA A 135 -8.85 -3.65 -6.53
C ALA A 135 -7.46 -4.14 -6.97
N HIS A 136 -6.63 -4.49 -6.00
CA HIS A 136 -5.43 -5.28 -6.23
C HIS A 136 -5.83 -6.71 -6.66
N SER A 137 -6.81 -7.31 -5.98
CA SER A 137 -7.40 -8.60 -6.34
C SER A 137 -8.92 -8.50 -6.48
N PRO A 138 -9.45 -8.45 -7.71
CA PRO A 138 -10.89 -8.42 -7.93
C PRO A 138 -11.64 -9.61 -7.31
N LYS A 139 -10.97 -10.78 -7.20
CA LYS A 139 -11.52 -11.96 -6.51
C LYS A 139 -11.76 -11.72 -5.02
N VAL A 140 -10.89 -10.96 -4.35
CA VAL A 140 -11.06 -10.61 -2.93
C VAL A 140 -12.29 -9.71 -2.75
N ILE A 141 -12.53 -8.79 -3.69
CA ILE A 141 -13.77 -7.98 -3.70
C ILE A 141 -15.01 -8.89 -3.79
N GLU A 142 -15.05 -9.82 -4.74
CA GLU A 142 -16.17 -10.76 -4.91
C GLU A 142 -16.42 -11.58 -3.63
N GLN A 143 -15.35 -12.09 -3.01
CA GLN A 143 -15.42 -12.87 -1.77
C GLN A 143 -15.95 -12.05 -0.60
N LEU A 144 -15.44 -10.82 -0.42
CA LEU A 144 -15.83 -9.96 0.70
C LEU A 144 -17.22 -9.34 0.54
N LEU A 145 -17.69 -9.14 -0.69
CA LEU A 145 -19.05 -8.68 -0.99
C LEU A 145 -20.06 -9.84 -1.01
N GLY A 146 -19.62 -11.07 -1.26
CA GLY A 146 -20.49 -12.24 -1.39
C GLY A 146 -21.23 -12.32 -2.74
N TYR A 147 -20.88 -11.47 -3.71
CA TYR A 147 -21.42 -11.48 -5.06
C TYR A 147 -20.41 -10.87 -6.04
N LYS A 148 -20.56 -11.20 -7.33
CA LYS A 148 -19.79 -10.57 -8.39
C LYS A 148 -20.44 -9.27 -8.85
N PRO A 149 -19.75 -8.11 -8.80
CA PRO A 149 -20.29 -6.85 -9.32
C PRO A 149 -20.67 -6.96 -10.80
N LYS A 150 -21.82 -6.40 -11.17
CA LYS A 150 -22.33 -6.42 -12.54
C LYS A 150 -21.87 -5.16 -13.26
N ASN A 151 -20.79 -5.24 -14.06
CA ASN A 151 -20.67 -4.62 -15.38
C ASN A 151 -19.24 -4.72 -15.94
N MET A 152 -19.11 -5.43 -17.06
CA MET A 152 -17.99 -5.29 -17.98
C MET A 152 -18.53 -5.45 -19.40
N SER A 153 -19.23 -4.41 -19.89
CA SER A 153 -19.54 -4.23 -21.30
C SER A 153 -20.15 -2.83 -21.53
N ALA A 154 -19.37 -1.92 -22.13
CA ALA A 154 -19.80 -0.95 -23.17
C ALA A 154 -19.27 0.51 -23.09
N GLU A 155 -18.68 1.03 -22.00
CA GLU A 155 -18.48 2.50 -21.91
C GLU A 155 -17.03 3.04 -21.81
N LEU A 156 -16.00 2.21 -22.02
CA LEU A 156 -14.60 2.69 -22.04
C LEU A 156 -13.85 2.43 -23.35
N MET A 157 -14.58 2.18 -24.44
CA MET A 157 -14.08 2.26 -25.83
C MET A 157 -14.92 3.25 -26.64
N GLY A 158 -15.01 4.49 -26.17
CA GLY A 158 -15.58 5.63 -26.87
C GLY A 158 -14.63 6.81 -26.83
#